data_AF-A0A956I614-F1
#
_entry.id   AF-A0A956I614-F1
#
_cell.length_a   1.000
_cell.length_b   1.000
_cell.length_c   1.000
_cell.angle_alpha   90.00
_cell.angle_beta   90.00
_cell.angle_gamma   90.00
#
_symmetry.space_group_name_H-M   'P 1'
#
loop_
_entity.id
_entity.type
_entity.pdbx_description
1 polymer ?
#
loop_
_entity_poly.entity_id
_entity_poly.type
_entity_poly.pdbx_seq_one_letter_code
_entity_poly.pdbx_strand_id
1 'polypeptide(L)'
;MLALRSSALCLLLAGVTCALAGCDTRPSEAGRLRTDIEPFLDEHARFDAWARRLDLAESAFRSREALVEAAFAPLRERPRVVAAWLIREGPGATELRYPPGGPSLPDDGWVRVVLPDHPLDEVQAQRCSLHVGDEDRPLVLVRRTRPATGGAMLSVTTAY
;
A
#
# COMPACT_ATOMS: atom_id res chain seq x y z
N MET A 1 11.51 -21.07 70.71
CA MET A 1 11.20 -22.48 70.38
C MET A 1 9.99 -22.51 69.45
N LEU A 2 10.16 -23.17 68.28
CA LEU A 2 9.20 -23.76 67.32
C LEU A 2 7.73 -23.25 67.32
N ALA A 3 7.20 -22.60 66.27
CA ALA A 3 6.92 -23.05 64.89
C ALA A 3 5.79 -24.09 64.75
N LEU A 4 4.65 -23.71 64.12
CA LEU A 4 4.06 -24.32 62.89
C LEU A 4 2.52 -24.09 62.75
N ARG A 5 2.14 -23.51 61.59
CA ARG A 5 1.05 -23.93 60.65
C ARG A 5 -0.41 -23.76 61.10
N SER A 6 -1.35 -23.19 60.34
CA SER A 6 -1.63 -23.31 58.90
C SER A 6 -2.58 -22.19 58.45
N SER A 7 -2.23 -21.43 57.40
CA SER A 7 -3.21 -20.69 56.60
C SER A 7 -2.80 -20.78 55.12
N ALA A 8 -3.17 -21.88 54.48
CA ALA A 8 -3.17 -22.02 53.02
C ALA A 8 -4.49 -21.42 52.51
N LEU A 9 -4.46 -20.34 51.72
CA LEU A 9 -4.29 -20.28 50.26
C LEU A 9 -5.57 -20.64 49.49
N CYS A 10 -6.21 -19.61 48.91
CA CYS A 10 -7.05 -19.56 47.69
C CYS A 10 -7.61 -18.11 47.64
N LEU A 11 -6.97 -17.08 47.09
CA LEU A 11 -6.55 -16.81 45.71
C LEU A 11 -7.61 -17.13 44.64
N LEU A 12 -7.92 -16.07 43.87
CA LEU A 12 -8.53 -16.02 42.53
C LEU A 12 -10.06 -16.09 42.46
N LEU A 13 -10.69 -14.91 42.30
CA LEU A 13 -11.89 -14.72 41.49
C LEU A 13 -11.99 -13.22 41.11
N ALA A 14 -11.04 -12.77 40.29
CA ALA A 14 -11.13 -11.50 39.57
C ALA A 14 -10.63 -11.77 38.15
N GLY A 15 -11.53 -12.22 37.28
CA GLY A 15 -11.18 -12.50 35.90
C GLY A 15 -12.32 -13.16 35.13
N VAL A 16 -12.54 -12.63 33.93
CA VAL A 16 -13.35 -13.19 32.84
C VAL A 16 -14.84 -12.81 32.84
N THR A 17 -15.11 -11.56 32.48
CA THR A 17 -16.32 -11.18 31.71
C THR A 17 -15.94 -10.32 30.51
N CYS A 18 -14.99 -10.81 29.70
CA CYS A 18 -14.75 -10.30 28.34
C CYS A 18 -14.81 -11.48 27.37
N ALA A 19 -16.01 -11.99 27.05
CA ALA A 19 -16.16 -12.98 25.99
C ALA A 19 -17.60 -13.06 25.45
N LEU A 20 -18.27 -11.92 25.24
CA LEU A 20 -19.46 -11.85 24.38
C LEU A 20 -19.42 -10.54 23.57
N ALA A 21 -18.26 -10.22 23.00
CA ALA A 21 -18.24 -9.39 21.81
C ALA A 21 -18.52 -10.35 20.65
N GLY A 22 -19.71 -10.23 20.06
CA GLY A 22 -20.07 -11.03 18.89
C GLY A 22 -18.95 -10.93 17.86
N CYS A 23 -18.45 -12.07 17.41
CA CYS A 23 -17.63 -12.14 16.20
C CYS A 23 -18.49 -11.57 15.08
N ASP A 24 -18.32 -10.28 14.78
CA ASP A 24 -18.87 -9.69 13.58
C ASP A 24 -18.18 -10.43 12.43
N THR A 25 -18.88 -11.40 11.85
CA THR A 25 -18.37 -12.26 10.77
C THR A 25 -18.21 -11.49 9.47
N ARG A 26 -18.50 -10.18 9.48
CA ARG A 26 -18.25 -9.27 8.38
C ARG A 26 -16.73 -9.13 8.20
N PRO A 27 -16.21 -9.37 6.98
CA PRO A 27 -14.80 -9.15 6.72
C PRO A 27 -14.45 -7.68 7.02
N SER A 28 -13.34 -7.47 7.71
CA SER A 28 -12.79 -6.13 7.94
C SER A 28 -12.57 -5.42 6.60
N GLU A 29 -12.52 -4.09 6.59
CA GLU A 29 -12.25 -3.34 5.37
C GLU A 29 -10.92 -3.76 4.71
N ALA A 30 -9.87 -3.98 5.52
CA ALA A 30 -8.61 -4.54 5.06
C ALA A 30 -8.78 -5.94 4.45
N GLY A 31 -9.64 -6.78 5.03
CA GLY A 31 -9.97 -8.10 4.50
C GLY A 31 -10.66 -8.04 3.13
N ARG A 32 -11.58 -7.08 2.95
CA ARG A 32 -12.26 -6.83 1.65
C ARG A 32 -11.30 -6.28 0.61
N LEU A 33 -10.50 -5.26 0.97
CA LEU A 33 -9.50 -4.68 0.06
C LEU A 33 -8.44 -5.70 -0.35
N ARG A 34 -8.04 -6.59 0.57
CA ARG A 34 -7.13 -7.70 0.23
C ARG A 34 -7.68 -8.54 -0.92
N THR A 35 -8.95 -8.95 -0.85
CA THR A 35 -9.59 -9.74 -1.90
C THR A 35 -9.67 -8.97 -3.22
N ASP A 36 -9.92 -7.66 -3.18
CA ASP A 36 -9.97 -6.85 -4.40
C ASP A 36 -8.61 -6.66 -5.08
N ILE A 37 -7.53 -6.53 -4.29
CA ILE A 37 -6.19 -6.26 -4.83
C ILE A 37 -5.41 -7.53 -5.17
N GLU A 38 -5.79 -8.68 -4.60
CA GLU A 38 -5.11 -9.96 -4.78
C GLU A 38 -4.78 -10.29 -6.25
N PRO A 39 -5.70 -10.09 -7.23
CA PRO A 39 -5.41 -10.35 -8.64
C PRO A 39 -4.31 -9.46 -9.25
N PHE A 40 -3.96 -8.36 -8.59
CA PHE A 40 -3.09 -7.31 -9.11
C PHE A 40 -1.74 -7.21 -8.36
N LEU A 41 -1.56 -7.94 -7.26
CA LEU A 41 -0.38 -7.82 -6.40
C LEU A 41 0.92 -8.13 -7.13
N ASP A 42 0.96 -9.20 -7.93
CA ASP A 42 2.13 -9.58 -8.73
C ASP A 42 2.45 -8.53 -9.79
N GLU A 43 1.41 -8.01 -10.43
CA GLU A 43 1.55 -6.97 -11.46
C GLU A 43 2.12 -5.69 -10.84
N HIS A 44 1.54 -5.24 -9.73
CA HIS A 44 2.01 -4.11 -8.95
C HIS A 44 3.46 -4.31 -8.49
N ALA A 45 3.80 -5.47 -7.92
CA ALA A 45 5.14 -5.77 -7.41
C ALA A 45 6.20 -5.70 -8.52
N ARG A 46 5.89 -6.20 -9.73
CA ARG A 46 6.79 -6.08 -10.88
C ARG A 46 7.00 -4.64 -11.32
N PHE A 47 5.95 -3.81 -11.28
CA PHE A 47 6.06 -2.39 -11.62
C PHE A 47 6.81 -1.60 -10.54
N ASP A 48 6.55 -1.88 -9.26
CA ASP A 48 7.29 -1.34 -8.11
C ASP A 48 8.80 -1.63 -8.23
N ALA A 49 9.16 -2.88 -8.52
CA ALA A 49 10.56 -3.27 -8.72
C ALA A 49 11.21 -2.60 -9.95
N TRP A 50 10.43 -2.26 -10.98
CA TRP A 50 10.92 -1.46 -12.10
C TRP A 50 11.15 0.00 -11.70
N ALA A 51 10.15 0.65 -11.10
CA ALA A 51 10.22 2.04 -10.69
C ALA A 51 11.39 2.29 -9.72
N ARG A 52 11.62 1.36 -8.78
CA ARG A 52 12.75 1.45 -7.83
C ARG A 52 14.11 1.32 -8.48
N ARG A 53 14.24 0.57 -9.58
CA ARG A 53 15.50 0.50 -10.34
C ARG A 53 15.83 1.81 -11.06
N LEU A 54 14.81 2.58 -11.42
CA LEU A 54 15.00 3.90 -12.03
C LEU A 54 15.35 4.97 -10.98
N ASP A 55 14.92 4.79 -9.73
CA ASP A 55 15.15 5.68 -8.58
C ASP A 55 14.72 7.16 -8.77
N LEU A 56 14.15 7.46 -9.94
CA LEU A 56 13.61 8.75 -10.39
C LEU A 56 14.56 9.93 -10.18
N ALA A 57 15.87 9.67 -10.26
CA ALA A 57 16.86 10.73 -10.25
C ALA A 57 16.84 11.46 -11.60
N GLU A 58 16.28 12.67 -11.65
CA GLU A 58 16.19 13.46 -12.89
C GLU A 58 17.55 13.67 -13.56
N SER A 59 18.64 13.76 -12.79
CA SER A 59 20.01 13.89 -13.30
C SER A 59 20.49 12.71 -14.13
N ALA A 60 19.88 11.53 -13.99
CA ALA A 60 20.23 10.34 -14.78
C ALA A 60 19.58 10.35 -16.17
N PHE A 61 18.65 11.27 -16.44
CA PHE A 61 17.91 11.35 -17.69
C PHE A 61 18.17 12.66 -18.42
N ARG A 62 18.18 12.58 -19.75
CA ARG A 62 18.38 13.74 -20.65
C ARG A 62 17.28 14.79 -20.57
N SER A 63 16.07 14.40 -20.16
CA SER A 63 14.93 15.30 -19.97
C SER A 63 13.87 14.63 -19.09
N ARG A 64 12.90 15.42 -18.61
CA ARG A 64 11.75 14.93 -17.83
C ARG A 64 10.89 13.98 -18.65
N GLU A 65 10.71 14.25 -19.93
CA GLU A 65 9.93 13.39 -20.84
C GLU A 65 10.59 12.02 -21.00
N ALA A 66 11.92 11.97 -21.11
CA ALA A 66 12.65 10.70 -21.18
C ALA A 66 12.53 9.91 -19.87
N LEU A 67 12.52 10.59 -18.73
CA LEU A 67 12.26 9.97 -17.43
C LEU A 67 10.83 9.42 -17.35
N VAL A 68 9.81 10.20 -17.73
CA VAL A 68 8.40 9.76 -17.77
C VAL A 68 8.25 8.54 -18.68
N GLU A 69 8.86 8.59 -19.86
CA GLU A 69 8.81 7.51 -20.82
C GLU A 69 9.42 6.22 -20.25
N ALA A 70 10.61 6.30 -19.67
CA ALA A 70 11.27 5.16 -19.04
C ALA A 70 10.49 4.65 -17.82
N ALA A 71 9.98 5.55 -16.98
CA ALA A 71 9.21 5.24 -15.79
C ALA A 71 7.98 4.38 -16.10
N PHE A 72 7.24 4.73 -17.14
CA PHE A 72 5.98 4.07 -17.48
C PHE A 72 6.06 3.11 -18.66
N ALA A 73 7.25 2.87 -19.23
CA ALA A 73 7.43 1.92 -20.32
C ALA A 73 6.76 0.54 -20.07
N PRO A 74 6.85 -0.07 -18.87
CA PRO A 74 6.21 -1.37 -18.62
C PRO A 74 4.68 -1.34 -18.63
N LEU A 75 4.04 -0.17 -18.50
CA LEU A 75 2.58 -0.07 -18.46
C LEU A 75 1.94 -0.18 -19.85
N ARG A 76 2.72 0.06 -20.92
CA ARG A 76 2.25 -0.05 -22.31
C ARG A 76 1.74 -1.44 -22.66
N GLU A 77 2.28 -2.48 -22.02
CA GLU A 77 1.91 -3.88 -22.22
C GLU A 77 0.92 -4.39 -21.17
N ARG A 78 0.39 -3.50 -20.32
CA ARG A 78 -0.41 -3.86 -19.14
C ARG A 78 -1.79 -3.21 -19.19
N PRO A 79 -2.75 -3.81 -19.90
CA PRO A 79 -4.06 -3.20 -20.15
C PRO A 79 -4.93 -3.06 -18.89
N ARG A 80 -4.53 -3.65 -17.76
CA ARG A 80 -5.27 -3.56 -16.49
C ARG A 80 -4.90 -2.33 -15.67
N VAL A 81 -3.74 -1.71 -15.90
CA VAL A 81 -3.35 -0.50 -15.18
C VAL A 81 -3.96 0.70 -15.89
N VAL A 82 -4.93 1.33 -15.23
CA VAL A 82 -5.66 2.48 -15.77
C VAL A 82 -4.90 3.79 -15.52
N ALA A 83 -4.25 3.90 -14.37
CA ALA A 83 -3.42 5.03 -14.00
C ALA A 83 -2.31 4.61 -13.03
N ALA A 84 -1.21 5.38 -13.00
CA ALA A 84 -0.13 5.15 -12.05
C ALA A 84 0.54 6.45 -11.61
N TRP A 85 1.08 6.44 -10.40
CA TRP A 85 1.79 7.57 -9.80
C TRP A 85 3.10 7.07 -9.21
N LEU A 86 4.15 7.82 -9.47
CA LEU A 86 5.43 7.66 -8.80
C LEU A 86 5.74 8.95 -8.07
N ILE A 87 5.70 8.91 -6.75
CA ILE A 87 5.92 10.08 -5.89
C ILE A 87 7.20 9.83 -5.10
N ARG A 88 8.23 10.62 -5.39
CA ARG A 88 9.49 10.61 -4.67
C ARG A 88 9.52 11.82 -3.75
N GLU A 89 9.65 11.58 -2.46
CA GLU A 89 9.72 12.60 -1.41
C GLU A 89 11.15 12.72 -0.86
N GLY A 90 11.53 13.90 -0.39
CA GLY A 90 12.87 14.19 0.12
C GLY A 90 13.80 14.84 -0.91
N PRO A 91 15.14 14.65 -0.81
CA PRO A 91 16.10 15.36 -1.67
C PRO A 91 15.92 15.01 -3.15
N GLY A 92 15.55 15.96 -4.00
CA GLY A 92 15.19 15.70 -5.40
C GLY A 92 13.76 15.17 -5.55
N ALA A 93 12.83 15.72 -4.78
CA ALA A 93 11.42 15.35 -4.82
C ALA A 93 10.85 15.53 -6.24
N THR A 94 10.08 14.55 -6.69
CA THR A 94 9.45 14.59 -8.01
C THR A 94 8.22 13.72 -8.01
N GLU A 95 7.26 14.09 -8.85
CA GLU A 95 6.03 13.36 -9.06
C GLU A 95 5.83 13.12 -10.55
N LEU A 96 5.61 11.86 -10.92
CA LEU A 96 5.30 11.44 -12.27
C LEU A 96 3.94 10.74 -12.28
N ARG A 97 3.17 10.96 -13.35
CA ARG A 97 1.82 10.41 -13.52
C ARG A 97 1.68 9.72 -14.87
N TYR A 98 0.93 8.63 -14.88
CA TYR A 98 0.48 7.92 -16.07
C TYR A 98 -1.06 7.85 -16.10
N PRO A 99 -1.70 8.18 -17.23
CA PRO A 99 -1.11 8.87 -18.38
C PRO A 99 -0.57 10.27 -18.00
N PRO A 100 0.31 10.89 -18.81
CA PRO A 100 0.71 12.28 -18.59
C PRO A 100 -0.51 13.20 -18.53
N GLY A 101 -0.61 14.04 -17.50
CA GLY A 101 -1.80 14.86 -17.25
C GLY A 101 -2.99 14.11 -16.67
N GLY A 102 -2.82 12.84 -16.28
CA GLY A 102 -3.82 12.03 -15.62
C GLY A 102 -4.26 12.56 -14.24
N PRO A 103 -5.25 11.90 -13.62
CA PRO A 103 -5.87 12.39 -12.39
C PRO A 103 -4.86 12.56 -11.24
N SER A 104 -5.17 13.46 -10.32
CA SER A 104 -4.45 13.57 -9.05
C SER A 104 -4.73 12.34 -8.19
N LEU A 105 -3.73 11.95 -7.39
CA LEU A 105 -3.88 10.86 -6.44
C LEU A 105 -4.85 11.28 -5.30
N PRO A 106 -5.78 10.42 -4.85
CA PRO A 106 -6.57 10.70 -3.66
C PRO A 106 -5.71 10.75 -2.39
N ASP A 107 -5.98 11.72 -1.52
CA ASP A 107 -5.18 11.97 -0.31
C ASP A 107 -5.59 11.09 0.89
N ASP A 108 -6.86 10.68 0.97
CA ASP A 108 -7.45 9.98 2.11
C ASP A 108 -7.86 8.53 1.77
N GLY A 109 -8.42 7.80 2.74
CA GLY A 109 -9.00 6.47 2.49
C GLY A 109 -8.01 5.30 2.31
N TRP A 110 -6.72 5.51 2.58
CA TRP A 110 -5.70 4.48 2.50
C TRP A 110 -5.77 3.50 3.67
N VAL A 111 -5.97 2.22 3.36
CA VAL A 111 -6.02 1.14 4.35
C VAL A 111 -4.78 0.27 4.21
N ARG A 112 -4.17 -0.04 5.36
CA ARG A 112 -3.08 -1.00 5.46
C ARG A 112 -3.60 -2.42 5.20
N VAL A 113 -3.01 -3.10 4.23
CA VAL A 113 -3.32 -4.49 3.89
C VAL A 113 -2.06 -5.34 4.09
N VAL A 114 -2.15 -6.32 4.99
CA VAL A 114 -1.08 -7.29 5.23
C VAL A 114 -1.27 -8.48 4.29
N LEU A 115 -0.22 -8.80 3.53
CA LEU A 115 -0.22 -9.95 2.63
C LEU A 115 0.18 -11.22 3.40
N PRO A 116 -0.59 -12.32 3.31
CA PRO A 116 -0.32 -13.54 4.10
C PRO A 116 1.06 -14.13 3.84
N ASP A 117 1.48 -14.18 2.58
CA ASP A 117 2.74 -14.79 2.16
C ASP A 117 3.96 -13.88 2.42
N HIS A 118 3.70 -12.59 2.64
CA HIS A 118 4.73 -11.58 2.88
C HIS A 118 4.26 -10.57 3.94
N PRO A 119 4.19 -10.97 5.22
CA PRO A 119 3.62 -10.14 6.29
C PRO A 119 4.43 -8.86 6.57
N LEU A 120 5.68 -8.81 6.12
CA LEU A 120 6.56 -7.64 6.19
C LEU A 120 6.45 -6.75 4.95
N ASP A 121 5.87 -7.24 3.85
CA ASP A 121 5.51 -6.43 2.68
C ASP A 121 4.13 -5.83 2.93
N GLU A 122 4.14 -4.69 3.61
CA GLU A 122 2.94 -3.89 3.76
C GLU A 122 2.58 -3.22 2.43
N VAL A 123 1.32 -3.39 2.00
CA VAL A 123 0.73 -2.60 0.91
C VAL A 123 -0.38 -1.74 1.48
N GLN A 124 -0.55 -0.56 0.92
CA GLN A 124 -1.70 0.28 1.19
C GLN A 124 -2.66 0.17 0.01
N ALA A 125 -3.95 0.08 0.30
CA ALA A 125 -4.97 -0.01 -0.71
C ALA A 125 -6.15 0.90 -0.40
N GLN A 126 -6.85 1.31 -1.46
CA GLN A 126 -8.01 2.18 -1.38
C GLN A 126 -8.96 1.84 -2.53
N ARG A 127 -10.27 1.93 -2.30
CA ARG A 127 -11.26 2.04 -3.38
C ARG A 127 -11.54 3.52 -3.62
N CYS A 128 -11.56 3.94 -4.87
CA CYS A 128 -11.99 5.28 -5.22
C CYS A 128 -12.71 5.29 -6.57
N SER A 129 -13.26 6.45 -6.93
CA SER A 129 -13.68 6.72 -8.31
C SER A 129 -12.72 7.75 -8.89
N LEU A 130 -12.11 7.44 -10.03
CA LEU A 130 -11.27 8.40 -10.76
C LEU A 130 -11.90 8.74 -12.09
N HIS A 131 -11.81 10.02 -12.43
CA HIS A 131 -12.15 10.49 -13.77
C HIS A 131 -11.01 10.14 -14.73
N VAL A 132 -11.25 9.21 -15.64
CA VAL A 132 -10.26 8.75 -16.62
C VAL A 132 -10.85 8.86 -18.02
N GLY A 133 -10.31 9.78 -18.82
CA GLY A 133 -10.95 10.19 -20.07
C GLY A 133 -12.18 11.04 -19.75
N ASP A 134 -13.35 10.60 -20.22
CA ASP A 134 -14.63 11.31 -20.05
C ASP A 134 -15.58 10.63 -19.03
N GLU A 135 -15.08 9.65 -18.26
CA GLU A 135 -15.91 8.82 -17.38
C GLU A 135 -15.32 8.66 -15.98
N ASP A 136 -16.19 8.63 -14.97
CA ASP A 136 -15.83 8.21 -13.62
C ASP A 136 -15.84 6.69 -13.53
N ARG A 137 -14.70 6.12 -13.14
CA ARG A 137 -14.51 4.67 -13.04
C ARG A 137 -14.25 4.26 -11.60
N PRO A 138 -14.97 3.26 -11.06
CA PRO A 138 -14.62 2.67 -9.78
C PRO A 138 -13.33 1.88 -9.96
N LEU A 139 -12.33 2.19 -9.14
CA LEU A 139 -10.99 1.60 -9.22
C LEU A 139 -10.53 1.15 -7.84
N VAL A 140 -9.57 0.23 -7.86
CA VAL A 140 -8.79 -0.11 -6.67
C VAL A 140 -7.35 0.35 -6.85
N LEU A 141 -6.86 1.11 -5.87
CA LEU A 141 -5.50 1.61 -5.83
C LEU A 141 -4.66 0.71 -4.94
N VAL A 142 -3.45 0.43 -5.40
CA VAL A 142 -2.42 -0.29 -4.65
C VAL A 142 -1.19 0.58 -4.56
N ARG A 143 -0.70 0.84 -3.35
CA ARG A 143 0.47 1.66 -3.06
C ARG A 143 1.51 0.90 -2.24
N ARG A 144 2.77 1.07 -2.61
CA ARG A 144 3.94 0.68 -1.82
C ARG A 144 4.88 1.87 -1.65
N THR A 145 5.18 2.19 -0.40
CA THR A 145 6.13 3.24 -0.03
C THR A 145 7.34 2.61 0.64
N ARG A 146 8.53 2.85 0.09
CA ARG A 146 9.79 2.37 0.70
C ARG A 146 10.91 3.39 0.52
N PRO A 147 11.98 3.30 1.32
CA PRO A 147 13.18 4.09 1.12
C PRO A 147 13.73 3.95 -0.32
N ALA A 148 14.27 5.06 -0.81
CA ALA A 148 14.96 5.22 -2.08
C ALA A 148 16.36 5.80 -1.82
N THR A 149 17.17 5.99 -2.85
CA THR A 149 18.55 6.48 -2.67
C THR A 149 18.55 7.90 -2.09
N GLY A 150 19.57 8.21 -1.29
CA GLY A 150 19.80 9.56 -0.77
C GLY A 150 18.83 9.96 0.35
N GLY A 151 18.26 8.99 1.06
CA GLY A 151 17.32 9.24 2.17
C GLY A 151 15.92 9.68 1.71
N ALA A 152 15.62 9.53 0.42
CA ALA A 152 14.29 9.77 -0.12
C ALA A 152 13.33 8.62 0.19
N MET A 153 12.04 8.88 0.03
CA MET A 153 10.98 7.86 0.04
C MET A 153 10.35 7.80 -1.35
N LEU A 154 10.15 6.60 -1.89
CA LEU A 154 9.46 6.39 -3.15
C LEU A 154 8.16 5.62 -2.91
N SER A 155 7.06 6.30 -3.19
CA SER A 155 5.70 5.78 -3.23
C SER A 155 5.34 5.41 -4.68
N VAL A 156 5.11 4.13 -4.92
CA VAL A 156 4.63 3.60 -6.21
C VAL A 156 3.16 3.26 -6.05
N THR A 157 2.32 3.84 -6.90
CA THR A 157 0.87 3.60 -6.88
C THR A 157 0.36 3.21 -8.26
N THR A 158 -0.51 2.20 -8.32
CA THR A 158 -1.21 1.76 -9.54
C THR A 158 -2.70 1.66 -9.27
N ALA A 159 -3.53 2.10 -10.21
CA ALA A 159 -4.97 1.94 -10.20
C ALA A 159 -5.40 0.88 -11.22
N TYR A 160 -6.31 -0.01 -10.80
CA TYR A 160 -6.89 -1.11 -11.57
C TYR A 160 -8.40 -1.01 -11.61
#